data_AF-A0A9X4QSP6-F1
#
_entry.id   AF-A0A9X4QSP6-F1
#
_cell.length_a   1.000
_cell.length_b   1.000
_cell.length_c   1.000
_cell.angle_alpha   90.00
_cell.angle_beta   90.00
_cell.angle_gamma   90.00
#
_symmetry.space_group_name_H-M   'P 1'
#
loop_
_entity.id
_entity.type
_entity.pdbx_description
1 polymer ?
#
loop_
_entity_poly.entity_id
_entity_poly.type
_entity_poly.pdbx_seq_one_letter_code
_entity_poly.pdbx_strand_id
1 'polypeptide(L)'
;MKKIVFLGAADKSHVLLALGRLWTSLGQKVLLVDSTMGQAVQGYLPPAFTGSAVQEFEGMDAAYGFVTEAQLKRALVQAGTEGTYDVLLLDTDHTQMVTGRDLPGYHKRVWCWDGKRLSLQKNEELLLRLCLHEAEAPLSFL
;
A
#
# COMPACT_ATOMS: atom_id res chain seq x y z
N MET A 1 5.85 -4.60 13.41
CA MET A 1 5.18 -3.81 12.36
C MET A 1 3.78 -4.36 12.07
N LYS A 2 2.75 -3.52 12.21
CA LYS A 2 1.37 -3.79 11.82
C LYS A 2 1.21 -3.54 10.32
N LYS A 3 0.82 -4.57 9.57
CA LYS A 3 0.65 -4.51 8.10
C LYS A 3 -0.82 -4.39 7.72
N ILE A 4 -1.18 -3.34 6.99
CA ILE A 4 -2.53 -3.11 6.47
C ILE A 4 -2.44 -2.97 4.97
N VAL A 5 -3.19 -3.79 4.24
CA VAL A 5 -3.30 -3.70 2.78
C VAL A 5 -4.65 -3.15 2.37
N PHE A 6 -4.63 -2.22 1.44
CA PHE A 6 -5.78 -1.57 0.84
C PHE A 6 -5.84 -1.95 -0.63
N LEU A 7 -6.93 -2.60 -1.00
CA LEU A 7 -7.18 -3.07 -2.36
C LEU A 7 -8.40 -2.36 -2.93
N GLY A 8 -8.53 -2.41 -4.25
CA GLY A 8 -9.67 -1.86 -4.98
C GLY A 8 -9.31 -0.63 -5.81
N ALA A 9 -10.08 -0.45 -6.87
CA ALA A 9 -9.89 0.53 -7.92
C ALA A 9 -10.29 1.97 -7.53
N ALA A 10 -10.85 2.16 -6.33
CA ALA A 10 -11.08 3.49 -5.78
C ALA A 10 -9.74 4.21 -5.62
N ASP A 11 -9.74 5.53 -5.83
CA ASP A 11 -8.62 6.37 -5.42
C ASP A 11 -8.59 6.43 -3.89
N LYS A 12 -7.48 5.96 -3.31
CA LYS A 12 -7.29 5.83 -1.88
C LYS A 12 -6.23 6.80 -1.37
N SER A 13 -5.52 7.52 -2.25
CA SER A 13 -4.28 8.24 -1.90
C SER A 13 -4.51 9.27 -0.80
N HIS A 14 -5.53 10.12 -0.92
CA HIS A 14 -5.85 11.10 0.11
C HIS A 14 -6.21 10.46 1.47
N VAL A 15 -7.03 9.41 1.45
CA VAL A 15 -7.44 8.71 2.68
C VAL A 15 -6.24 8.08 3.37
N LEU A 16 -5.33 7.49 2.59
CA LEU A 16 -4.13 6.85 3.12
C LEU A 16 -3.12 7.85 3.67
N LEU A 17 -2.96 9.01 3.01
CA LEU A 17 -2.14 10.10 3.54
C LEU A 17 -2.71 10.61 4.87
N ALA A 18 -4.02 10.87 4.93
CA ALA A 18 -4.68 11.31 6.16
C ALA A 18 -4.57 10.25 7.28
N LEU A 19 -4.77 8.98 6.95
CA LEU A 19 -4.63 7.88 7.90
C LEU A 19 -3.19 7.75 8.41
N GLY A 20 -2.20 7.89 7.52
CA GLY A 20 -0.79 7.89 7.89
C GLY A 20 -0.48 8.97 8.92
N ARG A 21 -0.96 10.20 8.69
CA ARG A 21 -0.81 11.30 9.66
C ARG A 21 -1.47 11.02 11.01
N LEU A 22 -2.64 10.37 11.01
CA LEU A 22 -3.28 10.00 12.27
C LEU A 22 -2.39 9.02 13.05
N TRP A 23 -1.80 8.03 12.38
CA TRP A 23 -0.84 7.12 13.02
C TRP A 23 0.42 7.83 13.52
N THR A 24 0.98 8.76 12.74
CA THR A 24 2.16 9.53 13.18
C THR A 24 1.86 10.42 14.38
N SER A 25 0.65 11.01 14.43
CA SER A 25 0.19 11.80 15.59
C SER A 25 0.07 10.96 16.88
N LEU A 26 -0.09 9.64 16.75
CA LEU A 26 -0.07 8.68 17.85
C LEU A 26 1.34 8.16 18.17
N GLY A 27 2.37 8.79 17.60
CA GLY A 27 3.78 8.46 17.83
C GLY A 27 4.27 7.19 17.11
N GLN A 28 3.53 6.69 16.12
CA GLN A 28 3.94 5.53 15.33
C GLN A 28 4.83 5.93 14.16
N LYS A 29 5.86 5.13 13.87
CA LYS A 29 6.64 5.24 12.63
C LYS A 29 5.87 4.57 11.49
N VAL A 30 5.49 5.35 10.49
CA VAL A 30 4.61 4.91 9.40
C VAL A 30 5.35 4.85 8.08
N LEU A 31 5.17 3.74 7.37
CA LEU A 31 5.52 3.59 5.97
C LEU A 31 4.22 3.49 5.15
N LEU A 32 3.98 4.47 4.27
CA LEU A 32 2.94 4.41 3.25
C LEU A 32 3.57 3.95 1.94
N VAL A 33 3.09 2.85 1.38
CA VAL A 33 3.57 2.32 0.10
C VAL A 33 2.47 2.45 -0.94
N ASP A 34 2.71 3.26 -1.97
CA ASP A 34 1.93 3.29 -3.20
C ASP A 34 2.58 2.38 -4.24
N SER A 35 2.06 1.17 -4.31
CA SER A 35 2.39 0.16 -5.31
C SER A 35 1.22 -0.02 -6.28
N THR A 36 0.56 1.08 -6.64
CA THR A 36 -0.42 1.09 -7.72
C THR A 36 0.26 1.42 -9.04
N MET A 37 -0.37 1.05 -10.16
CA MET A 37 0.06 1.51 -11.48
C MET A 37 0.02 3.04 -11.59
N GLY A 38 -0.92 3.69 -10.89
CA GLY A 38 -1.16 5.13 -10.97
C GLY A 38 -0.17 5.98 -10.16
N GLN A 39 0.40 5.42 -9.09
CA GLN A 39 1.34 6.10 -8.18
C GLN A 39 0.87 7.49 -7.74
N ALA A 40 -0.44 7.64 -7.51
CA ALA A 40 -1.06 8.93 -7.26
C ALA A 40 -0.55 9.61 -5.98
N VAL A 41 -0.02 8.86 -5.01
CA VAL A 41 0.63 9.44 -3.81
C VAL A 41 1.76 10.40 -4.20
N GLN A 42 2.53 10.09 -5.25
CA GLN A 42 3.64 10.94 -5.72
C GLN A 42 3.19 12.38 -6.03
N GLY A 43 1.97 12.56 -6.55
CA GLY A 43 1.42 13.87 -6.88
C GLY A 43 1.13 14.77 -5.67
N TYR A 44 1.10 14.22 -4.47
CA TYR A 44 0.88 14.96 -3.22
C TYR A 44 2.19 15.27 -2.47
N LEU A 45 3.30 14.66 -2.88
CA LEU A 45 4.60 14.85 -2.24
C LEU A 45 5.31 16.09 -2.82
N PRO A 46 6.15 16.78 -2.01
CA PRO A 46 7.01 17.81 -2.55
C PRO A 46 8.02 17.19 -3.54
N PRO A 47 8.57 17.97 -4.49
CA PRO A 47 9.54 17.46 -5.46
C PRO A 47 10.68 16.70 -4.78
N ALA A 48 10.92 15.46 -5.22
CA ALA A 48 12.00 14.65 -4.67
C ALA A 48 13.36 15.23 -5.08
N PHE A 49 14.16 15.63 -4.09
CA PHE A 49 15.53 16.15 -4.31
C PHE A 49 16.56 15.03 -4.48
N THR A 50 16.26 13.88 -3.91
CA THR A 50 17.07 12.67 -3.99
C THR A 50 16.32 11.69 -4.87
N GLY A 51 16.93 11.06 -5.87
CA GLY A 51 16.29 10.04 -6.72
C GLY A 51 15.82 8.76 -5.97
N SER A 52 15.74 8.81 -4.65
CA SER A 52 15.09 7.82 -3.79
C SER A 52 13.58 7.90 -3.96
N ALA A 53 12.94 6.78 -4.26
CA ALA A 53 11.50 6.67 -4.29
C ALA A 53 10.88 6.37 -2.90
N VAL A 54 11.67 6.55 -1.83
CA VAL A 54 11.23 6.64 -0.43
C VAL A 54 11.53 8.06 0.05
N GLN A 55 10.50 8.78 0.49
CA GLN A 55 10.56 10.19 0.83
C GLN A 55 9.79 10.48 2.12
N GLU A 56 10.39 11.27 3.02
CA GLU A 56 9.73 11.76 4.21
C GLU A 56 8.63 12.78 3.82
N PHE A 57 7.46 12.63 4.45
CA PHE A 57 6.32 13.51 4.28
C PHE A 57 5.46 13.54 5.54
N GLU A 58 5.35 14.70 6.19
CA GLU A 58 4.47 14.93 7.34
C GLU A 58 4.63 13.91 8.49
N GLY A 59 5.87 13.49 8.76
CA GLY A 59 6.24 12.57 9.84
C GLY A 59 6.10 11.08 9.50
N MET A 60 5.80 10.74 8.24
CA MET A 60 5.82 9.37 7.71
C MET A 60 6.74 9.28 6.51
N ASP A 61 7.14 8.07 6.13
CA ASP A 61 7.80 7.85 4.85
C ASP A 61 6.78 7.34 3.82
N ALA A 62 6.77 7.98 2.65
CA ALA A 62 6.01 7.56 1.49
C ALA A 62 6.96 6.89 0.47
N ALA A 63 6.61 5.68 0.07
CA ALA A 63 7.33 4.88 -0.91
C ALA A 63 6.46 4.68 -2.16
N TYR A 64 7.00 4.97 -3.34
CA TYR A 64 6.33 4.80 -4.63
C TYR A 64 7.29 4.20 -5.66
N GLY A 65 6.80 3.79 -6.82
CA GLY A 65 7.66 3.23 -7.89
C GLY A 65 8.12 1.79 -7.68
N PHE A 66 7.66 1.12 -6.62
CA PHE A 66 7.97 -0.29 -6.34
C PHE A 66 6.77 -1.16 -6.64
N VAL A 67 6.90 -2.10 -7.57
CA VAL A 67 5.81 -3.01 -7.98
C VAL A 67 5.96 -4.43 -7.42
N THR A 68 7.05 -4.71 -6.69
CA THR A 68 7.29 -5.98 -6.00
C THR A 68 7.83 -5.79 -4.59
N GLU A 69 7.57 -6.76 -3.70
CA GLU A 69 8.08 -6.73 -2.32
C GLU A 69 9.61 -6.71 -2.28
N ALA A 70 10.28 -7.44 -3.20
CA ALA A 70 11.73 -7.47 -3.28
C ALA A 70 12.35 -6.12 -3.70
N GLN A 71 11.67 -5.35 -4.56
CA GLN A 71 12.11 -4.00 -4.90
C GLN A 71 12.01 -3.07 -3.69
N LEU A 72 10.85 -3.05 -3.02
CA LEU A 72 10.63 -2.25 -1.82
C LEU A 72 11.65 -2.58 -0.74
N LYS A 73 11.83 -3.87 -0.43
CA LYS A 73 12.77 -4.33 0.60
C LYS A 73 14.20 -3.84 0.33
N ARG A 74 14.69 -3.97 -0.91
CA ARG A 74 16.02 -3.48 -1.28
C ARG A 74 16.15 -1.97 -1.08
N ALA A 75 15.13 -1.19 -1.42
CA ALA A 75 15.13 0.25 -1.22
C ALA A 75 15.18 0.62 0.28
N LEU A 76 14.41 -0.07 1.13
CA LEU A 76 14.42 0.15 2.58
C LEU A 76 15.77 -0.22 3.22
N VAL A 77 16.42 -1.29 2.75
CA VAL A 77 17.79 -1.65 3.18
C VAL A 77 18.79 -0.56 2.79
N GLN A 78 18.73 -0.07 1.54
CA GLN A 78 19.62 0.99 1.06
C GLN A 78 19.42 2.31 1.81
N ALA A 79 18.18 2.62 2.18
CA ALA A 79 17.84 3.78 3.01
C ALA A 79 18.22 3.59 4.50
N GLY A 80 18.58 2.38 4.93
CA GLY A 80 18.83 2.07 6.34
C GLY A 80 17.58 2.12 7.23
N THR A 81 16.39 2.02 6.64
CA THR A 81 15.10 2.11 7.35
C THR A 81 14.38 0.77 7.46
N GLU A 82 14.96 -0.32 6.93
CA GLU A 82 14.40 -1.67 7.07
C GLU A 82 14.15 -2.02 8.55
N GLY A 83 12.95 -2.49 8.86
CA GLY A 83 12.57 -2.91 10.20
C GLY A 83 12.34 -1.79 11.21
N THR A 84 12.40 -0.52 10.79
CA THR A 84 12.22 0.62 11.70
C THR A 84 10.77 1.07 11.87
N TYR A 85 9.86 0.62 11.00
CA TYR A 85 8.46 1.07 10.99
C TYR A 85 7.55 0.23 11.90
N ASP A 86 6.63 0.93 12.56
CA ASP A 86 5.59 0.35 13.40
C ASP A 86 4.36 -0.03 12.57
N VAL A 87 4.04 0.76 11.53
CA VAL A 87 2.85 0.59 10.69
C VAL A 87 3.23 0.65 9.20
N LEU A 88 2.73 -0.32 8.44
CA LEU A 88 2.75 -0.33 6.98
C LEU A 88 1.33 -0.15 6.46
N LEU A 89 1.11 0.89 5.66
CA LEU A 89 -0.08 1.11 4.86
C LEU A 89 0.28 0.82 3.39
N LEU A 90 -0.20 -0.30 2.84
CA LEU A 90 0.07 -0.68 1.46
C LEU A 90 -1.15 -0.42 0.59
N ASP A 91 -1.01 0.45 -0.42
CA ASP A 91 -1.92 0.58 -1.55
C ASP A 91 -1.35 -0.20 -2.74
N THR A 92 -2.12 -1.13 -3.31
CA THR A 92 -1.68 -1.84 -4.50
C THR A 92 -2.82 -2.36 -5.38
N ASP A 93 -2.57 -2.36 -6.69
CA ASP A 93 -3.33 -3.09 -7.71
C ASP A 93 -2.42 -4.12 -8.45
N HIS A 94 -1.20 -4.34 -7.94
CA HIS A 94 -0.18 -5.20 -8.52
C HIS A 94 -0.10 -6.55 -7.81
N THR A 95 -0.35 -7.61 -8.58
CA THR A 95 -0.25 -9.00 -8.11
C THR A 95 1.18 -9.46 -7.82
N GLN A 96 2.18 -8.73 -8.32
CA GLN A 96 3.59 -8.96 -8.01
C GLN A 96 4.00 -8.36 -6.66
N MET A 97 3.21 -7.42 -6.14
CA MET A 97 3.40 -6.88 -4.80
C MET A 97 2.71 -7.75 -3.76
N VAL A 98 1.47 -8.18 -4.03
CA VAL A 98 0.68 -9.04 -3.16
C VAL A 98 -0.15 -10.04 -3.97
N THR A 99 -0.09 -11.32 -3.58
CA THR A 99 -0.97 -12.38 -4.07
C THR A 99 -1.97 -12.82 -2.99
N GLY A 100 -2.98 -13.60 -3.38
CA GLY A 100 -3.96 -14.20 -2.47
C GLY A 100 -3.33 -15.04 -1.34
N ARG A 101 -2.16 -15.65 -1.59
CA ARG A 101 -1.40 -16.42 -0.59
C ARG A 101 -0.68 -15.55 0.44
N ASP A 102 -0.37 -14.30 0.09
CA ASP A 102 0.32 -13.35 0.98
C ASP A 102 -0.67 -12.63 1.90
N LEU A 103 -1.93 -12.48 1.47
CA LEU A 103 -2.98 -11.78 2.20
C LEU A 103 -3.21 -12.26 3.64
N PRO A 104 -3.13 -13.56 3.99
CA PRO A 104 -3.15 -14.03 5.38
C PRO A 104 -2.10 -13.38 6.28
N GLY A 105 -0.94 -12.97 5.75
CA GLY A 105 0.13 -12.30 6.50
C GLY A 105 -0.14 -10.83 6.85
N TYR A 106 -1.23 -10.24 6.34
CA TYR A 106 -1.66 -8.89 6.67
C TYR A 106 -2.58 -8.88 7.88
N HIS A 107 -2.34 -7.94 8.80
CA HIS A 107 -3.13 -7.82 10.03
C HIS A 107 -4.54 -7.30 9.74
N LYS A 108 -4.66 -6.47 8.70
CA LYS A 108 -5.92 -5.94 8.18
C LYS A 108 -5.86 -5.89 6.66
N ARG A 109 -7.00 -6.19 6.04
CA ARG A 109 -7.24 -6.16 4.60
C ARG A 109 -8.49 -5.33 4.39
N VAL A 110 -8.42 -4.29 3.57
CA VAL A 110 -9.52 -3.36 3.33
C VAL A 110 -9.83 -3.36 1.84
N TRP A 111 -11.10 -3.59 1.49
CA TRP A 111 -11.54 -3.50 0.10
C TRP A 111 -12.26 -2.19 -0.13
N CYS A 112 -11.63 -1.27 -0.85
CA CYS A 112 -12.15 0.07 -1.05
C CYS A 112 -13.03 0.15 -2.30
N TRP A 113 -14.17 0.81 -2.15
CA TRP A 113 -15.14 1.01 -3.22
C TRP A 113 -15.74 2.42 -3.11
N ASP A 114 -15.88 3.10 -4.26
CA ASP A 114 -16.38 4.47 -4.38
C ASP A 114 -17.83 4.56 -4.90
N GLY A 115 -18.56 3.44 -4.93
CA GLY A 115 -19.94 3.37 -5.44
C GLY A 115 -20.08 3.39 -6.97
N LYS A 116 -18.99 3.56 -7.74
CA LYS A 116 -19.09 3.71 -9.20
C LYS A 116 -19.10 2.36 -9.92
N ARG A 117 -19.91 2.27 -10.97
CA ARG A 117 -20.00 1.07 -11.84
C ARG A 117 -18.66 0.71 -12.47
N LEU A 118 -17.89 1.71 -12.94
CA LEU A 118 -16.58 1.46 -13.55
C LEU A 118 -15.59 0.85 -12.54
N SER A 119 -15.58 1.36 -11.31
CA SER A 119 -14.73 0.83 -10.24
C SER A 119 -15.14 -0.59 -9.85
N LEU A 120 -16.42 -0.93 -9.92
CA LEU A 120 -16.90 -2.30 -9.71
C LEU A 120 -16.34 -3.28 -10.76
N GLN A 121 -16.34 -2.90 -12.04
CA GLN A 121 -15.78 -3.73 -13.12
C GLN A 121 -14.27 -3.95 -12.95
N LYS A 122 -13.53 -2.87 -12.65
CA LYS A 122 -12.09 -2.97 -12.34
C LYS A 122 -11.81 -3.83 -11.10
N ASN A 123 -12.68 -3.75 -10.11
CA ASN A 123 -12.59 -4.56 -8.89
C ASN A 123 -12.78 -6.05 -9.20
N GLU A 124 -13.73 -6.41 -10.06
CA GLU A 124 -13.91 -7.79 -10.51
C GLU A 124 -12.64 -8.35 -11.17
N GLU A 125 -12.04 -7.58 -12.08
CA GLU A 125 -10.77 -7.96 -12.72
C GLU A 125 -9.63 -8.09 -11.71
N LEU A 126 -9.54 -7.18 -10.73
CA LEU A 126 -8.53 -7.22 -9.69
C LEU A 126 -8.69 -8.47 -8.80
N LEU A 127 -9.91 -8.85 -8.41
CA LEU A 127 -10.18 -10.06 -7.62
C LEU A 127 -9.65 -11.32 -8.33
N LEU A 128 -9.88 -11.42 -9.64
CA LEU A 128 -9.38 -12.53 -10.46
C LEU A 128 -7.86 -12.55 -10.52
N ARG A 129 -7.24 -11.38 -10.77
CA ARG A 129 -5.79 -11.22 -10.88
C ARG A 129 -5.07 -11.53 -9.56
N LEU A 130 -5.65 -11.15 -8.42
CA LEU A 130 -5.07 -11.42 -7.10
C LEU A 130 -5.03 -12.91 -6.74
N CYS A 131 -5.59 -13.80 -7.56
CA CYS A 131 -5.65 -15.24 -7.29
C CYS A 131 -6.24 -15.55 -5.91
N LEU A 132 -7.33 -14.86 -5.53
CA LEU A 132 -7.96 -15.07 -4.21
C LEU A 132 -8.46 -16.51 -4.00
N HIS A 133 -8.72 -17.23 -5.09
CA HIS A 133 -9.06 -18.65 -5.07
C HIS A 133 -7.90 -19.56 -4.63
N GLU A 134 -6.67 -19.06 -4.63
CA GLU A 134 -5.50 -19.79 -4.12
C GLU A 134 -5.28 -19.60 -2.61
N ALA A 135 -6.10 -18.80 -1.95
CA ALA A 135 -6.03 -18.67 -0.50
C ALA A 135 -6.42 -19.99 0.18
N GLU A 136 -5.62 -20.43 1.16
CA GLU A 136 -5.85 -21.69 1.88
C GLU A 136 -7.15 -21.69 2.72
N ALA A 137 -7.67 -20.49 3.02
CA ALA A 137 -8.90 -20.29 3.79
C ALA A 137 -9.67 -19.05 3.28
N PRO A 138 -10.98 -18.94 3.57
CA PRO A 138 -11.76 -17.75 3.23
C PRO A 138 -11.13 -16.48 3.78
N LEU A 139 -10.88 -15.50 2.90
CA LEU A 139 -10.32 -14.22 3.27
C LEU A 139 -11.43 -13.25 3.71
N SER A 140 -11.26 -12.63 4.87
CA SER A 140 -12.10 -11.53 5.33
C SER A 140 -11.49 -10.18 4.96
N PHE A 141 -12.33 -9.28 4.46
CA PHE A 141 -12.01 -7.88 4.22
C PHE A 141 -12.90 -6.99 5.11
N LEU A 142 -12.36 -5.87 5.57
CA LEU A 142 -13.13 -4.77 6.14
C LEU A 142 -13.72 -3.91 5.02
#